data_AF-A0A8T5SCM8-F1
#
_entry.id   AF-A0A8T5SCM8-F1
#
_cell.length_a   1.000
_cell.length_b   1.000
_cell.length_c   1.000
_cell.angle_alpha   90.00
_cell.angle_beta   90.00
_cell.angle_gamma   90.00
#
_symmetry.space_group_name_H-M   'P 1'
#
loop_
_entity.id
_entity.type
_entity.pdbx_description
1 polymer ?
#
loop_
_entity_poly.entity_id
_entity_poly.type
_entity_poly.pdbx_seq_one_letter_code
_entity_poly.pdbx_strand_id
1 'polypeptide(L)' 'MIKNNKIGIVVDEDFASKNVPPYPHPIFLSYETPLRIKTILNFLEEKNVFLNERITQLKPIPVDESILKLAHTKYHI' A
#
# COMPACT_ATOMS: atom_id res chain seq x y z
N MET A 1 24.91 -22.86 5.13
CA MET A 1 24.47 -21.45 5.28
C MET A 1 22.96 -21.43 5.34
N ILE A 2 22.35 -21.19 6.51
CA ILE A 2 20.91 -20.94 6.60
C ILE A 2 20.71 -19.52 6.07
N LYS A 3 20.21 -19.39 4.84
CA LYS A 3 19.84 -18.10 4.27
C LYS A 3 18.73 -17.53 5.16
N ASN A 4 19.02 -16.40 5.80
CA ASN A 4 18.10 -15.70 6.70
C ASN A 4 16.99 -15.07 5.84
N ASN A 5 16.03 -15.89 5.40
CA ASN A 5 15.00 -15.53 4.43
C ASN A 5 13.88 -14.71 5.08
N LYS A 6 14.23 -13.53 5.59
CA LYS A 6 13.27 -12.52 6.04
C LYS A 6 12.54 -11.93 4.83
N ILE A 7 11.27 -11.58 5.02
CA ILE A 7 10.37 -11.02 4.01
C ILE A 7 9.89 -9.67 4.57
N GLY A 8 10.20 -8.59 3.85
CA GLY A 8 9.65 -7.27 4.15
C GLY A 8 8.31 -7.07 3.45
N ILE A 9 7.28 -6.63 4.18
CA ILE A 9 6.01 -6.21 3.60
C ILE A 9 5.84 -4.73 3.90
N VAL A 10 5.79 -3.90 2.87
CA VAL A 10 5.49 -2.47 3.02
C VAL A 10 3.98 -2.31 3.06
N VAL A 11 3.46 -1.78 4.17
CA VAL A 11 2.04 -1.51 4.36
C VAL A 11 1.88 -0.03 4.67
N ASP A 12 0.99 0.63 3.95
CA ASP A 12 0.57 1.99 4.23
C ASP A 12 -0.93 1.98 4.53
N GLU A 13 -1.29 2.33 5.77
CA GLU A 13 -2.67 2.39 6.25
C GLU A 13 -3.47 3.49 5.52
N ASP A 14 -2.78 4.47 4.93
CA ASP A 14 -3.40 5.52 4.13
C ASP A 14 -4.07 4.97 2.86
N PHE A 15 -3.55 3.90 2.24
CA PHE A 15 -4.18 3.28 1.06
C PHE A 15 -5.49 2.56 1.39
N ALA A 16 -5.66 2.11 2.63
CA ALA A 16 -6.89 1.45 3.09
C ALA A 16 -7.95 2.45 3.57
N SER A 17 -7.56 3.69 3.91
CA SER A 17 -8.41 4.71 4.54
C SER A 17 -8.73 5.91 3.64
N LYS A 18 -7.87 6.24 2.67
CA LYS A 18 -8.12 7.33 1.71
C LYS A 18 -9.06 6.86 0.60
N ASN A 19 -10.33 7.24 0.70
CA ASN A 19 -11.18 7.79 -0.37
C ASN A 19 -12.66 7.70 0.03
N VAL A 20 -13.08 8.56 0.97
CA VAL A 20 -14.47 9.06 0.92
C VAL A 20 -14.38 10.33 0.09
N PRO A 21 -14.91 10.36 -1.14
CA PRO A 21 -14.88 11.58 -1.93
C PRO A 21 -15.69 12.66 -1.21
N PRO A 22 -15.33 13.94 -1.37
CA PRO A 22 -16.07 15.04 -0.76
C PRO A 22 -17.50 15.20 -1.31
N TYR A 23 -17.85 14.46 -2.37
CA TYR A 23 -19.17 14.48 -3.01
C TYR A 23 -19.65 13.06 -3.30
N PRO A 24 -20.98 12.80 -3.24
CA PRO A 24 -21.54 11.50 -3.62
C PRO A 24 -21.17 11.18 -5.08
N HIS A 25 -20.61 10.00 -5.30
CA HIS A 25 -20.20 9.57 -6.64
C HIS A 25 -21.39 9.57 -7.61
N PRO A 26 -21.24 10.05 -8.87
CA PRO A 26 -22.09 9.57 -9.95
C PRO A 26 -21.90 8.06 -10.11
N ILE A 27 -22.84 7.36 -10.75
CA ILE A 27 -22.97 5.89 -10.84
C ILE A 27 -21.87 5.23 -11.70
N PHE A 28 -20.60 5.58 -11.48
CA PHE A 28 -19.44 4.97 -12.10
C PHE A 28 -18.73 4.09 -11.07
N LEU A 29 -18.83 2.79 -11.27
CA LEU A 29 -18.05 1.81 -10.54
C LEU A 29 -16.58 1.92 -11.00
N SER A 30 -15.73 2.50 -10.17
CA SER A 30 -14.28 2.38 -10.34
C SER A 30 -13.85 0.97 -9.93
N TYR A 31 -13.03 0.32 -10.77
CA TYR A 31 -12.35 -0.91 -10.36
C TYR A 31 -11.25 -0.62 -9.33
N GLU A 32 -10.72 0.60 -9.30
CA GLU A 32 -9.74 1.03 -8.31
C GLU A 32 -10.44 1.62 -7.08
N THR A 33 -10.44 0.87 -5.98
CA THR A 33 -11.07 1.28 -4.72
C THR A 33 -10.20 0.92 -3.51
N PRO A 34 -10.30 1.66 -2.39
CA PRO A 34 -9.57 1.33 -1.15
C PRO A 34 -9.91 -0.06 -0.61
N LEU A 35 -11.09 -0.58 -0.95
CA LEU A 35 -11.51 -1.93 -0.58
C LEU A 35 -10.52 -2.99 -1.08
N ARG A 36 -9.85 -2.78 -2.21
CA ARG A 36 -8.86 -3.74 -2.75
C ARG A 36 -7.77 -4.03 -1.75
N ILE A 37 -7.12 -2.99 -1.24
CA ILE A 37 -6.03 -3.10 -0.28
C ILE A 37 -6.56 -3.60 1.06
N LYS A 38 -7.71 -3.07 1.53
CA LYS A 38 -8.35 -3.51 2.77
C LYS A 38 -8.66 -5.00 2.76
N THR A 39 -9.22 -5.54 1.68
CA THR A 39 -9.52 -6.97 1.55
C THR A 39 -8.26 -7.82 1.59
N ILE A 40 -7.18 -7.38 0.94
CA ILE A 40 -5.88 -8.09 0.99
C ILE A 40 -5.34 -8.11 2.42
N LEU A 41 -5.34 -6.96 3.11
CA LEU A 41 -4.84 -6.86 4.49
C LEU A 41 -5.65 -7.75 5.44
N ASN A 42 -6.98 -7.67 5.38
CA ASN A 42 -7.87 -8.51 6.18
C ASN A 42 -7.59 -10.00 5.95
N PHE A 43 -7.42 -10.43 4.70
CA PHE A 43 -7.11 -11.81 4.38
C PHE A 43 -5.76 -12.26 4.97
N LEU A 44 -4.74 -11.40 4.90
CA LEU A 44 -3.42 -11.70 5.47
C LEU A 44 -3.46 -11.77 7.01
N GLU A 45 -4.26 -10.92 7.65
CA GLU A 45 -4.53 -10.97 9.09
C GLU A 45 -5.26 -12.26 9.49
N GLU A 46 -6.34 -12.61 8.79
CA GLU A 46 -7.09 -13.86 9.01
C GLU A 46 -6.21 -15.11 8.88
N LYS A 47 -5.21 -15.06 7.99
CA LYS A 47 -4.22 -16.14 7.80
C LYS A 47 -3.04 -16.06 8.77
N ASN A 48 -3.05 -15.15 9.73
CA ASN A 48 -1.98 -14.93 10.71
C ASN A 48 -0.60 -14.73 10.05
N VAL A 49 -0.57 -14.18 8.82
CA VAL A 49 0.67 -14.01 8.06
C VAL A 49 1.64 -13.11 8.83
N PHE A 50 1.13 -12.04 9.43
CA PHE A 50 1.95 -11.09 10.18
C PHE A 50 2.52 -11.62 11.51
N LEU A 51 2.06 -12.78 11.99
CA LEU A 51 2.66 -13.46 13.15
C LEU A 51 3.87 -14.33 12.77
N ASN A 52 4.13 -14.52 11.48
CA ASN A 52 5.28 -15.28 11.01
C ASN A 52 6.58 -14.50 11.32
N GLU A 53 7.49 -15.11 12.08
CA GLU A 53 8.78 -14.54 12.49
C GLU A 53 9.70 -14.10 11.33
N ARG A 54 9.47 -14.64 10.14
CA ARG A 54 10.20 -14.26 8.93
C ARG A 54 9.69 -12.96 8.34
N ILE A 55 8.49 -12.52 8.69
CA ILE A 55 7.82 -11.37 8.11
C ILE A 55 8.10 -10.14 8.97
N THR A 56 8.47 -9.05 8.33
CA THR A 56 8.65 -7.74 8.96
C THR A 56 7.80 -6.74 8.22
N GLN A 57 6.86 -6.11 8.93
CA GLN A 57 6.11 -4.98 8.39
C GLN A 57 7.01 -3.75 8.35
N LEU A 58 7.04 -3.08 7.21
CA LEU A 58 7.83 -1.89 6.94
C LEU A 58 6.90 -0.72 6.66
N LYS A 59 7.25 0.45 7.18
CA LYS A 59 6.57 1.70 6.81
C LYS A 59 7.07 2.17 5.45
N PRO A 60 6.19 2.75 4.61
CA PRO A 60 6.63 3.40 3.38
C PRO A 60 7.57 4.56 3.71
N ILE A 61 8.55 4.78 2.84
CA ILE A 61 9.44 5.93 2.91
C ILE A 61 8.83 7.00 1.97
N PRO A 62 8.65 8.25 2.43
CA PRO A 62 8.16 9.31 1.55
C PRO A 62 9.11 9.49 0.37
N VAL A 63 8.55 9.60 -0.83
CA VAL A 63 9.33 9.76 -2.06
C VAL A 63 9.74 11.23 -2.19
N ASP A 64 11.05 11.47 -2.30
CA ASP A 64 11.59 12.80 -2.53
C ASP A 64 11.36 13.27 -3.97
N GLU A 65 11.25 14.59 -4.17
CA GLU A 65 11.07 15.21 -5.48
C GLU A 65 12.22 14.85 -6.44
N SER A 66 13.43 14.64 -5.92
CA SER A 66 14.58 14.18 -6.71
C SER A 66 14.33 12.81 -7.36
N ILE A 67 13.64 11.90 -6.66
CA ILE A 67 13.27 10.59 -7.17
C ILE A 67 12.13 10.69 -8.19
N LEU A 68 11.13 11.55 -7.93
CA LEU A 68 10.03 11.79 -8.87
C LEU A 68 10.52 12.34 -10.21
N LYS A 69 11.53 13.22 -10.19
CA LYS A 69 12.16 13.80 -11.40
C LYS A 69 12.87 12.78 -12.29
N LEU A 70 13.15 11.57 -11.81
CA LEU A 70 13.72 10.51 -12.66
C LEU A 70 12.72 9.99 -13.69
N ALA A 71 11.41 10.05 -13.39
CA ALA A 71 10.35 9.49 -14.23
C ALA A 71 9.34 10.54 -14.73
N HIS A 72 9.19 11.66 -14.02
CA HIS A 72 8.20 12.69 -14.32
C HIS A 72 8.85 14.02 -14.73
N THR A 73 8.17 14.75 -15.61
CA THR A 73 8.57 16.13 -15.92
C THR A 73 8.21 17.04 -14.75
N LYS A 74 8.98 18.12 -14.56
CA LYS A 74 8.77 19.10 -13.48
C LYS A 74 7.37 19.74 -13.49
N TYR A 75 6.68 19.74 -14.62
CA TYR A 75 5.33 20.31 -14.76
C TYR A 75 4.19 19.38 -14.33
N HIS A 76 4.49 18.10 -14.08
CA HIS A 76 3.50 17.07 -13.70
C HIS A 76 3.65 16.58 -12.24
N ILE A 77 4.74 16.97 -11.57
CA ILE A 77 5.01 16.64 -10.15
C ILE A 77 4.19 17.55 -9.24
#